data_AF-A0A661N7V5-F1
#
_entry.id   AF-A0A661N7V5-F1
#
_cell.length_a   1.000
_cell.length_b   1.000
_cell.length_c   1.000
_cell.angle_alpha   90.00
_cell.angle_beta   90.00
_cell.angle_gamma   90.00
#
_symmetry.space_group_name_H-M   'P 1'
#
loop_
_entity.id
_entity.type
_entity.pdbx_description
1 polymer ?
#
loop_
_entity_poly.entity_id
_entity_poly.type
_entity_poly.pdbx_seq_one_letter_code
_entity_poly.pdbx_strand_id
1 'polypeptide(L)'
;MIRTDFRAVAVAAVMAWSLIGCGSNTPSSGNGGSGGGGNASDTLGFVFSQLGFHDPEDRNAGIDGFDLDGRASTEGSPGADECAHDDFTSTTGEPGIDYRMFDVMVLLPTLAPSQFVDEIAQSAIRNGEMTVLMEISRIDDLQNDDDVGVQVFSSEDVPPIGVDGVLPGGSLAAHPDDSLNSEIVTGRIEDGVLTVGPIDLVFDLSIQVIDSELKINRAWMRMNLEDGNVSGVLAGFWEVAEIREMISDPTTGNGGSQAGFTFEEFEAAMELADADFNGEICESLTMMFDFQAVPAFVVK
;
A
#
# COMPACT_ATOMS: atom_id res chain seq x y z
N MET A 1 -52.03 23.92 -3.96
CA MET A 1 -51.94 24.38 -5.35
C MET A 1 -50.53 24.06 -5.84
N ILE A 2 -50.41 23.06 -6.74
CA ILE A 2 -49.30 22.82 -7.70
C ILE A 2 -47.95 22.43 -7.04
N ARG A 3 -47.59 21.16 -6.82
CA ARG A 3 -47.12 20.09 -7.76
C ARG A 3 -46.08 20.57 -8.78
N THR A 4 -44.82 20.17 -8.61
CA THR A 4 -43.82 20.12 -9.68
C THR A 4 -43.27 18.71 -9.78
N ASP A 5 -43.48 18.15 -10.97
CA ASP A 5 -43.25 16.77 -11.35
C ASP A 5 -41.78 16.48 -11.65
N PHE A 6 -41.32 15.32 -11.18
CA PHE A 6 -40.20 14.58 -11.76
C PHE A 6 -40.61 14.08 -13.15
N ARG A 7 -39.84 14.39 -14.19
CA ARG A 7 -39.95 13.72 -15.49
C ARG A 7 -38.58 13.24 -15.97
N ALA A 8 -38.54 11.91 -16.14
CA ALA A 8 -37.55 11.14 -16.85
C ALA A 8 -37.29 11.71 -18.25
N VAL A 9 -36.02 11.67 -18.68
CA VAL A 9 -35.66 11.80 -20.10
C VAL A 9 -35.09 10.47 -20.57
N ALA A 10 -35.68 10.03 -21.68
CA ALA A 10 -35.53 8.73 -22.28
C ALA A 10 -34.25 8.58 -23.09
N VAL A 11 -33.78 7.33 -23.11
CA VAL A 11 -32.83 6.73 -24.05
C VAL A 11 -33.29 6.96 -25.49
N ALA A 12 -32.41 7.52 -26.33
CA ALA A 12 -32.58 7.54 -27.77
C ALA A 12 -31.45 6.76 -28.44
N ALA A 13 -31.80 5.55 -28.88
CA ALA A 13 -31.00 4.74 -29.80
C ALA A 13 -31.10 5.32 -31.22
N VAL A 14 -29.97 5.47 -31.90
CA VAL A 14 -29.92 5.63 -33.36
C VAL A 14 -28.95 4.60 -33.93
N MET A 15 -29.54 3.54 -34.47
CA MET A 15 -28.91 2.68 -35.48
C MET A 15 -28.87 3.45 -36.80
N ALA A 16 -27.70 3.50 -37.44
CA ALA A 16 -27.59 3.74 -38.87
C ALA A 16 -26.64 2.70 -39.48
N TRP A 17 -27.24 1.77 -40.22
CA TRP A 17 -26.58 0.92 -41.20
C TRP A 17 -26.27 1.74 -42.46
N SER A 18 -25.07 1.61 -42.98
CA SER A 18 -24.85 1.61 -44.43
C SER A 18 -23.57 0.82 -44.77
N LEU A 19 -23.80 -0.21 -45.58
CA LEU A 19 -22.82 -1.12 -46.19
C LEU A 19 -21.98 -0.42 -47.28
N ILE A 20 -20.80 -0.99 -47.52
CA ILE A 20 -20.16 -1.36 -48.81
C ILE A 20 -18.67 -0.99 -48.81
N GLY A 21 -17.82 -1.99 -49.00
CA GLY A 21 -16.43 -1.79 -49.42
C GLY A 21 -15.54 -3.01 -49.22
N CYS A 22 -15.55 -3.93 -50.18
CA CYS A 22 -14.66 -5.10 -50.25
C CYS A 22 -13.17 -4.69 -50.36
N GLY A 23 -12.29 -5.45 -49.70
CA GLY A 23 -10.84 -5.35 -49.88
C GLY A 23 -10.10 -6.51 -49.22
N SER A 24 -10.05 -7.64 -49.91
CA SER A 24 -9.23 -8.82 -49.57
C SER A 24 -7.74 -8.52 -49.65
N ASN A 25 -6.95 -8.99 -48.67
CA ASN A 25 -5.63 -9.59 -48.89
C ASN A 25 -5.12 -10.26 -47.60
N THR A 26 -5.18 -11.59 -47.59
CA THR A 26 -4.40 -12.46 -46.70
C THR A 26 -3.08 -12.79 -47.40
N PRO A 27 -1.95 -12.75 -46.69
CA PRO A 27 -0.87 -13.68 -46.96
C PRO A 27 -0.66 -14.61 -45.77
N SER A 28 -0.67 -15.89 -46.09
CA SER A 28 -0.32 -17.03 -45.25
C SER A 28 1.17 -17.09 -44.93
N SER A 29 1.46 -17.51 -43.69
CA SER A 29 2.57 -18.39 -43.26
C SER A 29 4.01 -18.06 -43.68
N GLY A 30 4.80 -17.61 -42.72
CA GLY A 30 6.25 -17.76 -42.70
C GLY A 30 6.68 -18.41 -41.39
N ASN A 31 6.94 -19.72 -41.44
CA ASN A 31 7.54 -20.49 -40.37
C ASN A 31 9.07 -20.25 -40.39
N GLY A 32 9.60 -19.66 -39.31
CA GLY A 32 11.02 -19.55 -39.00
C GLY A 32 11.09 -19.22 -37.52
N GLY A 33 11.58 -20.09 -36.64
CA GLY A 33 12.92 -20.64 -36.68
C GLY A 33 13.55 -20.21 -35.36
N SER A 34 13.64 -21.17 -34.44
CA SER A 34 14.24 -21.04 -33.10
C SER A 34 15.53 -20.21 -33.13
N GLY A 35 15.51 -19.12 -32.36
CA GLY A 35 16.69 -18.37 -31.97
C GLY A 35 16.58 -18.12 -30.48
N GLY A 36 17.43 -18.78 -29.70
CA GLY A 36 17.60 -18.47 -28.29
C GLY A 36 18.06 -17.03 -28.13
N GLY A 37 17.26 -16.24 -27.45
CA GLY A 37 17.69 -15.04 -26.74
C GLY A 37 17.57 -15.37 -25.27
N GLY A 38 18.62 -15.17 -24.48
CA GLY A 38 18.53 -15.28 -23.03
C GLY A 38 17.39 -14.41 -22.56
N ASN A 39 16.47 -14.99 -21.80
CA ASN A 39 15.38 -14.22 -21.22
C ASN A 39 16.03 -13.15 -20.35
N ALA A 40 15.86 -11.88 -20.74
CA ALA A 40 15.77 -10.84 -19.74
C ALA A 40 14.73 -11.36 -18.76
N SER A 41 15.08 -11.51 -17.48
CA SER A 41 14.04 -11.75 -16.49
C SER A 41 13.04 -10.62 -16.63
N ASP A 42 11.77 -10.97 -16.80
CA ASP A 42 10.75 -9.96 -17.05
C ASP A 42 10.67 -9.08 -15.80
N THR A 43 10.91 -7.78 -16.00
CA THR A 43 10.74 -6.76 -14.97
C THR A 43 9.36 -6.16 -15.12
N LEU A 44 8.59 -6.15 -14.04
CA LEU A 44 7.28 -5.52 -13.96
C LEU A 44 7.39 -4.27 -13.09
N GLY A 45 6.87 -3.15 -13.58
CA GLY A 45 6.81 -1.89 -12.84
C GLY A 45 5.37 -1.55 -12.47
N PHE A 46 5.19 -0.95 -11.30
CA PHE A 46 3.90 -0.53 -10.76
C PHE A 46 4.01 0.83 -10.09
N VAL A 47 2.89 1.56 -10.04
CA VAL A 47 2.70 2.75 -9.21
C VAL A 47 1.52 2.52 -8.28
N PHE A 48 1.68 2.87 -7.01
CA PHE A 48 0.63 2.75 -6.02
C PHE A 48 -0.53 3.67 -6.40
N SER A 49 -1.73 3.11 -6.45
CA SER A 49 -2.98 3.83 -6.71
C SER A 49 -3.80 4.05 -5.43
N GLN A 50 -3.56 3.24 -4.38
CA GLN A 50 -4.17 3.36 -3.06
C GLN A 50 -3.20 2.85 -2.00
N LEU A 51 -3.21 3.50 -0.83
CA LEU A 51 -2.55 3.05 0.41
C LEU A 51 -3.37 3.57 1.59
N GLY A 52 -3.87 2.70 2.45
CA GLY A 52 -4.67 3.07 3.61
C GLY A 52 -4.53 2.03 4.71
N PHE A 53 -4.76 2.42 5.97
CA PHE A 53 -4.66 1.47 7.08
C PHE A 53 -5.57 0.27 6.85
N HIS A 54 -5.10 -0.93 7.22
CA HIS A 54 -5.91 -2.13 7.15
C HIS A 54 -7.09 -2.06 8.14
N ASP A 55 -8.33 -2.28 7.69
CA ASP A 55 -9.49 -2.32 8.59
C ASP A 55 -10.26 -3.63 8.41
N PRO A 56 -10.04 -4.62 9.30
CA PRO A 56 -10.77 -5.87 9.25
C PRO A 56 -12.27 -5.63 9.48
N GLU A 57 -13.10 -5.97 8.48
CA GLU A 57 -14.57 -5.83 8.55
C GLU A 57 -15.18 -6.51 9.81
N ASP A 58 -14.57 -7.60 10.29
CA ASP A 58 -14.89 -8.25 11.56
C ASP A 58 -13.59 -8.62 12.30
N ARG A 59 -13.34 -7.91 13.42
CA ARG A 59 -12.20 -8.17 14.31
C ARG A 59 -12.10 -9.62 14.80
N ASN A 60 -13.22 -10.35 14.87
CA ASN A 60 -13.23 -11.74 15.34
C ASN A 60 -13.10 -12.77 14.21
N ALA A 61 -13.17 -12.34 12.95
CA ALA A 61 -13.00 -13.22 11.79
C ALA A 61 -11.51 -13.53 11.50
N GLY A 62 -10.61 -12.86 12.23
CA GLY A 62 -9.16 -12.92 12.04
C GLY A 62 -8.66 -11.83 11.09
N ILE A 63 -7.35 -11.61 11.08
CA ILE A 63 -6.68 -10.55 10.31
C ILE A 63 -5.72 -11.18 9.30
N ASP A 64 -5.83 -10.80 8.03
CA ASP A 64 -4.83 -11.22 7.04
C ASP A 64 -3.60 -10.33 7.17
N GLY A 65 -2.57 -10.83 7.86
CA GLY A 65 -1.38 -10.07 8.20
C GLY A 65 -0.14 -10.92 8.33
N PHE A 66 0.80 -10.42 9.13
CA PHE A 66 2.09 -11.06 9.37
C PHE A 66 2.34 -11.22 10.87
N ASP A 67 3.01 -12.33 11.18
CA ASP A 67 3.78 -12.50 12.41
C ASP A 67 5.16 -11.89 12.15
N LEU A 68 5.36 -10.68 12.66
CA LEU A 68 6.52 -9.82 12.44
C LEU A 68 7.65 -10.11 13.43
N ASP A 69 7.35 -10.66 14.60
CA ASP A 69 8.32 -10.96 15.66
C ASP A 69 8.61 -12.48 15.84
N GLY A 70 7.85 -13.33 15.16
CA GLY A 70 7.93 -14.79 15.21
C GLY A 70 7.26 -15.40 16.44
N ARG A 71 6.33 -14.70 17.08
CA ARG A 71 5.72 -15.06 18.36
C ARG A 71 4.21 -14.88 18.32
N ALA A 72 3.55 -15.63 19.20
CA ALA A 72 2.16 -15.39 19.57
C ALA A 72 2.13 -14.86 21.00
N SER A 73 2.11 -13.55 21.11
CA SER A 73 2.20 -12.73 22.30
C SER A 73 0.83 -12.54 22.96
N THR A 74 0.87 -12.41 24.28
CA THR A 74 -0.31 -12.12 25.10
C THR A 74 0.08 -11.15 26.21
N GLU A 75 -0.86 -10.33 26.71
CA GLU A 75 -0.57 -9.34 27.75
C GLU A 75 0.09 -9.98 29.00
N GLY A 76 -0.27 -11.22 29.30
CA GLY A 76 0.25 -11.95 30.45
C GLY A 76 1.62 -12.62 30.24
N SER A 77 2.14 -12.65 29.02
CA SER A 77 3.39 -13.33 28.68
C SER A 77 4.12 -12.65 27.51
N PRO A 78 4.50 -11.36 27.65
CA PRO A 78 5.30 -10.71 26.63
C PRO A 78 6.68 -11.36 26.50
N GLY A 79 7.23 -11.33 25.31
CA GLY A 79 8.62 -11.55 24.99
C GLY A 79 9.58 -10.53 25.59
N ALA A 80 10.86 -10.77 25.31
CA ALA A 80 11.94 -10.02 25.97
C ALA A 80 12.11 -8.61 25.40
N ASP A 81 11.76 -8.43 24.12
CA ASP A 81 11.99 -7.21 23.34
C ASP A 81 10.66 -6.55 22.90
N GLU A 82 9.56 -6.85 23.60
CA GLU A 82 8.21 -6.36 23.33
C GLU A 82 7.52 -5.88 24.62
N CYS A 83 6.45 -5.11 24.46
CA CYS A 83 5.58 -4.69 25.56
C CYS A 83 4.38 -5.62 25.68
N ALA A 84 3.67 -5.59 26.81
CA ALA A 84 2.49 -6.43 26.98
C ALA A 84 1.37 -6.05 26.00
N HIS A 85 1.03 -6.97 25.11
CA HIS A 85 -0.08 -6.86 24.15
C HIS A 85 -0.59 -8.25 23.76
N ASP A 86 -1.78 -8.30 23.17
CA ASP A 86 -2.35 -9.53 22.60
C ASP A 86 -2.26 -9.50 21.08
N ASP A 87 -1.74 -10.58 20.49
CA ASP A 87 -1.70 -10.72 19.04
C ASP A 87 -3.05 -11.13 18.48
N PHE A 88 -3.23 -10.81 17.21
CA PHE A 88 -4.38 -11.26 16.45
C PHE A 88 -4.17 -12.70 15.95
N THR A 89 -5.29 -13.33 15.60
CA THR A 89 -5.29 -14.60 14.87
C THR A 89 -5.59 -14.31 13.41
N SER A 90 -4.95 -15.03 12.49
CA SER A 90 -5.21 -14.90 11.07
C SER A 90 -6.59 -15.42 10.68
N THR A 91 -7.04 -15.07 9.49
CA THR A 91 -8.29 -15.60 8.91
C THR A 91 -8.27 -17.12 8.69
N THR A 92 -7.08 -17.72 8.65
CA THR A 92 -6.87 -19.18 8.57
C THR A 92 -6.67 -19.84 9.93
N GLY A 93 -6.63 -19.07 11.02
CA GLY A 93 -6.48 -19.56 12.40
C GLY A 93 -5.03 -19.61 12.91
N GLU A 94 -4.07 -19.03 12.19
CA GLU A 94 -2.67 -18.94 12.63
C GLU A 94 -2.54 -17.82 13.67
N PRO A 95 -1.96 -18.07 14.86
CA PRO A 95 -1.77 -17.04 15.87
C PRO A 95 -0.55 -16.16 15.55
N GLY A 96 -0.44 -15.03 16.24
CA GLY A 96 0.77 -14.18 16.20
C GLY A 96 0.71 -13.05 15.18
N ILE A 97 -0.48 -12.62 14.75
CA ILE A 97 -0.57 -11.51 13.79
C ILE A 97 -0.43 -10.18 14.54
N ASP A 98 0.64 -9.45 14.23
CA ASP A 98 0.97 -8.15 14.80
C ASP A 98 0.17 -7.02 14.14
N TYR A 99 -0.70 -6.33 14.89
CA TYR A 99 -1.38 -5.14 14.36
C TYR A 99 -1.79 -4.10 15.41
N ARG A 100 -0.85 -3.62 16.20
CA ARG A 100 -1.17 -2.76 17.34
C ARG A 100 -1.74 -1.40 16.95
N MET A 101 -1.40 -0.91 15.76
CA MET A 101 -2.01 0.28 15.19
C MET A 101 -3.55 0.17 15.09
N PHE A 102 -4.12 -1.04 15.00
CA PHE A 102 -5.57 -1.22 15.05
C PHE A 102 -6.17 -0.66 16.34
N ASP A 103 -5.59 -0.96 17.50
CA ASP A 103 -6.11 -0.46 18.78
C ASP A 103 -5.88 1.04 18.96
N VAL A 104 -4.81 1.59 18.36
CA VAL A 104 -4.60 3.03 18.24
C VAL A 104 -5.75 3.68 17.47
N MET A 105 -6.17 3.10 16.34
CA MET A 105 -7.31 3.61 15.56
C MET A 105 -8.64 3.49 16.32
N VAL A 106 -8.79 2.51 17.23
CA VAL A 106 -9.96 2.44 18.12
C VAL A 106 -9.98 3.60 19.12
N LEU A 107 -8.81 3.99 19.66
CA LEU A 107 -8.69 5.15 20.56
C LEU A 107 -8.79 6.48 19.82
N LEU A 108 -8.31 6.54 18.58
CA LEU A 108 -8.29 7.71 17.71
C LEU A 108 -9.08 7.42 16.41
N PRO A 109 -10.43 7.38 16.45
CA PRO A 109 -11.24 6.93 15.31
C PRO A 109 -10.99 7.68 14.02
N THR A 110 -10.49 8.92 14.04
CA THR A 110 -10.20 9.71 12.85
C THR A 110 -9.01 9.21 12.01
N LEU A 111 -8.22 8.28 12.56
CA LEU A 111 -7.17 7.55 11.84
C LEU A 111 -7.71 6.34 11.07
N ALA A 112 -8.91 5.85 11.40
CA ALA A 112 -9.50 4.68 10.75
C ALA A 112 -9.80 4.93 9.26
N PRO A 113 -9.95 3.88 8.43
CA PRO A 113 -10.27 4.04 7.02
C PRO A 113 -11.56 4.81 6.75
N SER A 114 -11.59 5.48 5.59
CA SER A 114 -12.67 6.40 5.21
C SER A 114 -12.92 7.55 6.18
N GLN A 115 -11.99 7.81 7.11
CA GLN A 115 -12.01 8.99 7.96
C GLN A 115 -11.03 10.03 7.42
N PHE A 116 -10.98 11.17 8.10
CA PHE A 116 -10.28 12.37 7.64
C PHE A 116 -8.80 12.12 7.28
N VAL A 117 -8.06 11.32 8.05
CA VAL A 117 -6.64 11.08 7.78
C VAL A 117 -6.43 10.15 6.59
N ASP A 118 -7.26 9.12 6.43
CA ASP A 118 -7.24 8.27 5.23
C ASP A 118 -7.57 9.08 3.97
N GLU A 119 -8.57 9.97 4.02
CA GLU A 119 -8.89 10.85 2.89
C GLU A 119 -7.73 11.76 2.49
N ILE A 120 -6.93 12.23 3.45
CA ILE A 120 -5.71 13.02 3.19
C ILE A 120 -4.66 12.16 2.50
N ALA A 121 -4.37 10.95 3.02
CA ALA A 121 -3.40 10.05 2.41
C ALA A 121 -3.80 9.67 0.97
N GLN A 122 -5.07 9.34 0.75
CA GLN A 122 -5.61 9.04 -0.57
C GLN A 122 -5.60 10.28 -1.49
N SER A 123 -5.80 11.47 -0.94
CA SER A 123 -5.64 12.72 -1.69
C SER A 123 -4.18 12.93 -2.10
N ALA A 124 -3.24 12.63 -1.22
CA ALA A 124 -1.82 12.80 -1.50
C ALA A 124 -1.38 11.92 -2.69
N ILE A 125 -1.82 10.66 -2.71
CA ILE A 125 -1.59 9.75 -3.85
C ILE A 125 -2.21 10.32 -5.14
N ARG A 126 -3.48 10.73 -5.09
CA ARG A 126 -4.18 11.27 -6.27
C ARG A 126 -3.58 12.58 -6.77
N ASN A 127 -2.98 13.38 -5.91
CA ASN A 127 -2.36 14.65 -6.29
C ASN A 127 -0.89 14.50 -6.70
N GLY A 128 -0.30 13.31 -6.53
CA GLY A 128 1.14 13.08 -6.66
C GLY A 128 1.97 13.75 -5.57
N GLU A 129 1.33 14.07 -4.43
CA GLU A 129 1.99 14.52 -3.20
C GLU A 129 2.60 13.33 -2.44
N MET A 130 2.21 12.10 -2.79
CA MET A 130 2.89 10.84 -2.42
C MET A 130 2.85 9.89 -3.62
N THR A 131 3.98 9.73 -4.31
CA THR A 131 4.09 8.77 -5.43
C THR A 131 5.06 7.66 -5.06
N VAL A 132 4.52 6.45 -4.93
CA VAL A 132 5.30 5.23 -4.62
C VAL A 132 5.32 4.32 -5.84
N LEU A 133 6.51 3.91 -6.26
CA LEU A 133 6.76 2.97 -7.34
C LEU A 133 7.23 1.63 -6.79
N MET A 134 6.93 0.56 -7.51
CA MET A 134 7.44 -0.77 -7.20
C MET A 134 7.95 -1.43 -8.47
N GLU A 135 9.11 -2.07 -8.37
CA GLU A 135 9.68 -2.91 -9.42
C GLU A 135 9.79 -4.34 -8.91
N ILE A 136 9.24 -5.29 -9.68
CA ILE A 136 9.38 -6.72 -9.47
C ILE A 136 10.23 -7.26 -10.62
N SER A 137 11.30 -7.97 -10.29
CA SER A 137 12.33 -8.43 -11.22
C SER A 137 12.66 -9.90 -10.97
N ARG A 138 13.42 -10.51 -11.88
CA ARG A 138 13.83 -11.93 -11.75
C ARG A 138 12.65 -12.90 -11.77
N ILE A 139 11.52 -12.51 -12.39
CA ILE A 139 10.36 -13.37 -12.51
C ILE A 139 10.59 -14.42 -13.60
N ASP A 140 10.54 -15.67 -13.20
CA ASP A 140 10.54 -16.86 -14.05
C ASP A 140 9.12 -17.45 -14.21
N ASP A 141 8.28 -17.43 -13.15
CA ASP A 141 6.90 -17.96 -13.18
C ASP A 141 5.94 -17.16 -12.26
N LEU A 142 4.95 -16.46 -12.85
CA LEU A 142 3.95 -15.67 -12.11
C LEU A 142 2.99 -16.49 -11.22
N GLN A 143 3.05 -17.81 -11.25
CA GLN A 143 2.29 -18.67 -10.36
C GLN A 143 3.13 -19.22 -9.21
N ASN A 144 4.37 -19.65 -9.47
CA ASN A 144 5.24 -20.24 -8.46
C ASN A 144 6.71 -19.96 -8.77
N ASP A 145 7.33 -19.08 -7.98
CA ASP A 145 8.70 -18.60 -8.18
C ASP A 145 9.43 -18.48 -6.85
N ASP A 146 10.63 -19.05 -6.74
CA ASP A 146 11.40 -19.06 -5.50
C ASP A 146 12.44 -17.93 -5.39
N ASP A 147 12.64 -17.12 -6.44
CA ASP A 147 13.63 -16.05 -6.45
C ASP A 147 13.18 -14.78 -7.20
N VAL A 148 12.27 -14.02 -6.58
CA VAL A 148 11.80 -12.74 -7.12
C VAL A 148 12.48 -11.57 -6.43
N GLY A 149 12.99 -10.58 -7.18
CA GLY A 149 13.54 -9.34 -6.61
C GLY A 149 12.51 -8.23 -6.59
N VAL A 150 12.29 -7.60 -5.44
CA VAL A 150 11.39 -6.45 -5.28
C VAL A 150 12.17 -5.23 -4.80
N GLN A 151 11.89 -4.07 -5.40
CA GLN A 151 12.40 -2.78 -4.97
C GLN A 151 11.26 -1.77 -4.98
N VAL A 152 11.22 -0.89 -3.97
CA VAL A 152 10.22 0.16 -3.82
C VAL A 152 10.92 1.52 -3.85
N PHE A 153 10.30 2.50 -4.47
CA PHE A 153 10.88 3.83 -4.67
C PHE A 153 9.85 4.89 -4.32
N SER A 154 10.29 5.99 -3.71
CA SER A 154 9.57 7.25 -3.83
C SER A 154 9.79 7.85 -5.23
N SER A 155 8.97 8.83 -5.60
CA SER A 155 9.04 9.52 -6.89
C SER A 155 8.56 10.97 -6.74
N GLU A 156 9.30 11.92 -7.32
CA GLU A 156 8.84 13.31 -7.44
C GLU A 156 7.83 13.48 -8.61
N ASP A 157 7.74 12.51 -9.50
CA ASP A 157 6.80 12.56 -10.62
C ASP A 157 5.36 12.38 -10.14
N VAL A 158 4.44 13.15 -10.72
CA VAL A 158 3.00 13.01 -10.50
C VAL A 158 2.45 11.95 -11.46
N PRO A 159 1.80 10.87 -10.96
CA PRO A 159 1.24 9.84 -11.82
C PRO A 159 0.11 10.41 -12.70
N PRO A 160 -0.14 9.85 -13.90
CA PRO A 160 -1.27 10.27 -14.71
C PRO A 160 -2.59 9.96 -14.00
N ILE A 161 -3.45 10.96 -13.81
CA ILE A 161 -4.72 10.81 -13.08
C ILE A 161 -5.92 10.85 -14.03
N GLY A 162 -6.82 9.88 -13.88
CA GLY A 162 -8.10 9.79 -14.55
C GLY A 162 -9.26 10.20 -13.64
N VAL A 163 -10.48 9.95 -14.08
CA VAL A 163 -11.68 10.23 -13.27
C VAL A 163 -11.82 9.30 -12.06
N ASP A 164 -11.27 8.09 -12.16
CA ASP A 164 -11.39 7.03 -11.15
C ASP A 164 -10.08 6.76 -10.38
N GLY A 165 -9.06 7.61 -10.53
CA GLY A 165 -7.76 7.48 -9.85
C GLY A 165 -6.56 7.42 -10.78
N VAL A 166 -5.45 6.87 -10.30
CA VAL A 166 -4.19 6.71 -11.06
C VAL A 166 -4.41 5.82 -12.29
N LEU A 167 -3.92 6.26 -13.44
CA LEU A 167 -4.00 5.53 -14.71
C LEU A 167 -2.75 4.65 -14.93
N PRO A 168 -2.93 3.45 -15.52
CA PRO A 168 -1.81 2.59 -15.86
C PRO A 168 -1.00 3.12 -17.06
N GLY A 169 0.24 2.67 -17.16
CA GLY A 169 1.14 2.90 -18.30
C GLY A 169 1.91 4.21 -18.27
N GLY A 170 1.89 4.93 -17.14
CA GLY A 170 2.74 6.10 -16.92
C GLY A 170 4.23 5.71 -16.87
N SER A 171 5.10 6.60 -17.35
CA SER A 171 6.55 6.51 -17.10
C SER A 171 6.89 7.47 -15.97
N LEU A 172 7.47 6.95 -14.89
CA LEU A 172 7.74 7.68 -13.65
C LEU A 172 9.17 7.39 -13.21
N ALA A 173 9.92 8.42 -12.88
CA ALA A 173 11.28 8.30 -12.40
C ALA A 173 11.32 7.98 -10.91
N ALA A 174 12.19 7.04 -10.52
CA ALA A 174 12.57 6.87 -9.13
C ALA A 174 13.18 8.17 -8.59
N HIS A 175 12.97 8.43 -7.30
CA HIS A 175 13.52 9.60 -6.64
C HIS A 175 15.06 9.61 -6.76
N PRO A 176 15.69 10.76 -7.08
CA PRO A 176 17.13 10.85 -7.27
C PRO A 176 17.95 10.72 -5.98
N ASP A 177 17.33 10.93 -4.82
CA ASP A 177 17.91 10.58 -3.52
C ASP A 177 17.71 9.09 -3.25
N ASP A 178 18.82 8.34 -3.29
CA ASP A 178 18.84 6.90 -3.05
C ASP A 178 18.33 6.51 -1.65
N SER A 179 18.32 7.42 -0.66
CA SER A 179 17.78 7.13 0.68
C SER A 179 16.26 6.99 0.73
N LEU A 180 15.56 7.45 -0.31
CA LEU A 180 14.10 7.29 -0.48
C LEU A 180 13.73 6.06 -1.34
N ASN A 181 14.73 5.25 -1.67
CA ASN A 181 14.58 4.03 -2.45
C ASN A 181 15.01 2.85 -1.57
N SER A 182 14.20 1.79 -1.53
CA SER A 182 14.56 0.59 -0.79
C SER A 182 15.74 -0.14 -1.45
N GLU A 183 16.39 -1.01 -0.69
CA GLU A 183 17.23 -2.04 -1.29
C GLU A 183 16.37 -3.04 -2.11
N ILE A 184 17.01 -3.81 -2.98
CA ILE A 184 16.36 -4.95 -3.64
C ILE A 184 16.28 -6.10 -2.64
N VAL A 185 15.07 -6.52 -2.29
CA VAL A 185 14.81 -7.65 -1.38
C VAL A 185 14.30 -8.85 -2.17
N THR A 186 14.66 -10.06 -1.73
CA THR A 186 14.21 -11.30 -2.37
C THR A 186 12.93 -11.80 -1.74
N GLY A 187 11.94 -12.13 -2.57
CA GLY A 187 10.67 -12.75 -2.18
C GLY A 187 10.41 -14.01 -2.99
N ARG A 188 9.23 -14.58 -2.78
CA ARG A 188 8.73 -15.78 -3.49
C ARG A 188 7.28 -15.62 -3.90
N ILE A 189 6.90 -16.21 -5.02
CA ILE A 189 5.52 -16.35 -5.47
C ILE A 189 5.08 -17.78 -5.16
N GLU A 190 3.96 -17.93 -4.46
CA GLU A 190 3.31 -19.22 -4.19
C GLU A 190 1.84 -19.09 -4.57
N ASP A 191 1.37 -19.93 -5.49
CA ASP A 191 -0.01 -19.90 -6.03
C ASP A 191 -0.48 -18.50 -6.48
N GLY A 192 0.40 -17.74 -7.13
CA GLY A 192 0.13 -16.38 -7.64
C GLY A 192 0.24 -15.25 -6.60
N VAL A 193 0.60 -15.58 -5.36
CA VAL A 193 0.77 -14.60 -4.27
C VAL A 193 2.26 -14.38 -4.01
N LEU A 194 2.74 -13.16 -4.24
CA LEU A 194 4.10 -12.75 -3.92
C LEU A 194 4.18 -12.34 -2.44
N THR A 195 5.07 -12.99 -1.69
CA THR A 195 5.47 -12.57 -0.35
C THR A 195 6.93 -12.13 -0.35
N VAL A 196 7.21 -10.95 0.19
CA VAL A 196 8.56 -10.37 0.25
C VAL A 196 8.77 -9.61 1.55
N GLY A 197 9.99 -9.68 2.08
CA GLY A 197 10.41 -8.99 3.29
C GLY A 197 11.55 -9.73 4.01
N PRO A 198 12.12 -9.13 5.07
CA PRO A 198 11.86 -7.76 5.52
C PRO A 198 12.46 -6.71 4.57
N ILE A 199 11.80 -5.55 4.43
CA ILE A 199 12.25 -4.40 3.63
C ILE A 199 12.03 -3.09 4.41
N ASP A 200 13.01 -2.19 4.38
CA ASP A 200 12.82 -0.84 4.93
C ASP A 200 12.32 0.09 3.82
N LEU A 201 11.24 0.81 4.11
CA LEU A 201 10.51 1.64 3.16
C LEU A 201 10.46 3.08 3.64
N VAL A 202 10.67 4.01 2.71
CA VAL A 202 10.52 5.44 2.96
C VAL A 202 9.63 6.02 1.87
N PHE A 203 8.47 6.54 2.26
CA PHE A 203 7.55 7.21 1.36
C PHE A 203 7.65 8.71 1.57
N ASP A 204 8.07 9.41 0.52
CA ASP A 204 8.11 10.87 0.50
C ASP A 204 6.68 11.45 0.47
N LEU A 205 6.40 12.33 1.43
CA LEU A 205 5.12 13.01 1.60
C LEU A 205 5.34 14.51 1.43
N SER A 206 4.94 15.06 0.28
CA SER A 206 4.96 16.52 0.04
C SER A 206 3.53 17.05 -0.07
N ILE A 207 2.85 17.18 1.07
CA ILE A 207 1.46 17.64 1.16
C ILE A 207 1.44 19.16 1.40
N GLN A 208 1.16 19.91 0.34
CA GLN A 208 1.09 21.39 0.32
C GLN A 208 2.34 22.13 0.83
N VAL A 209 2.47 22.33 2.14
CA VAL A 209 3.57 23.06 2.80
C VAL A 209 4.32 22.19 3.80
N ILE A 210 3.98 20.90 3.85
CA ILE A 210 4.54 19.92 4.75
C ILE A 210 5.30 18.92 3.88
N ASP A 211 6.61 18.84 4.12
CA ASP A 211 7.48 17.83 3.56
C ASP A 211 7.84 16.89 4.73
N SER A 212 7.45 15.62 4.62
CA SER A 212 7.66 14.61 5.66
C SER A 212 7.94 13.26 5.03
N GLU A 213 8.39 12.31 5.84
CA GLU A 213 8.71 10.96 5.40
C GLU A 213 7.90 9.97 6.23
N LEU A 214 7.13 9.11 5.56
CA LEU A 214 6.55 7.93 6.20
C LEU A 214 7.56 6.79 6.09
N LYS A 215 8.18 6.44 7.21
CA LYS A 215 9.13 5.35 7.32
C LYS A 215 8.45 4.11 7.90
N ILE A 216 8.59 3.01 7.21
CA ILE A 216 8.08 1.71 7.63
C ILE A 216 9.25 0.75 7.67
N ASN A 217 9.66 0.42 8.88
CA ASN A 217 10.83 -0.41 9.15
C ASN A 217 10.45 -1.89 9.11
N ARG A 218 11.37 -2.74 8.65
CA ARG A 218 11.27 -4.21 8.65
C ARG A 218 9.95 -4.71 8.06
N ALA A 219 9.48 -4.05 7.01
CA ALA A 219 8.18 -4.29 6.42
C ALA A 219 8.13 -5.62 5.66
N TRP A 220 6.96 -6.22 5.62
CA TRP A 220 6.62 -7.39 4.83
C TRP A 220 5.42 -7.05 3.94
N MET A 221 5.45 -7.52 2.70
CA MET A 221 4.35 -7.36 1.77
C MET A 221 3.86 -8.72 1.29
N ARG A 222 2.54 -8.89 1.24
CA ARG A 222 1.85 -10.01 0.59
C ARG A 222 0.93 -9.44 -0.46
N MET A 223 1.15 -9.81 -1.71
CA MET A 223 0.43 -9.20 -2.82
C MET A 223 0.00 -10.22 -3.86
N ASN A 224 -1.20 -10.02 -4.40
CA ASN A 224 -1.73 -10.79 -5.49
C ASN A 224 -1.43 -10.08 -6.82
N LEU A 225 -0.93 -10.83 -7.79
CA LEU A 225 -0.55 -10.35 -9.12
C LEU A 225 -1.64 -10.72 -10.15
N GLU A 226 -2.89 -10.26 -9.96
CA GLU A 226 -4.01 -10.58 -10.86
C GLU A 226 -4.20 -9.54 -11.97
N ASP A 227 -4.50 -10.01 -13.18
CA ASP A 227 -4.97 -9.18 -14.32
C ASP A 227 -4.10 -7.96 -14.63
N GLY A 228 -2.82 -8.02 -14.27
CA GLY A 228 -1.85 -6.94 -14.45
C GLY A 228 -1.92 -5.83 -13.39
N ASN A 229 -2.83 -5.89 -12.41
CA ASN A 229 -2.80 -5.01 -11.25
C ASN A 229 -2.22 -5.75 -10.04
N VAL A 230 -1.91 -4.99 -8.99
CA VAL A 230 -1.45 -5.53 -7.72
C VAL A 230 -2.38 -5.04 -6.62
N SER A 231 -2.74 -5.94 -5.72
CA SER A 231 -3.39 -5.61 -4.45
C SER A 231 -2.78 -6.43 -3.35
N GLY A 232 -2.64 -5.87 -2.15
CA GLY A 232 -2.01 -6.60 -1.07
C GLY A 232 -2.06 -5.89 0.27
N VAL A 233 -1.42 -6.54 1.23
CA VAL A 233 -1.19 -6.02 2.58
C VAL A 233 0.31 -5.76 2.73
N LEU A 234 0.62 -4.61 3.33
CA LEU A 234 1.95 -4.21 3.76
C LEU A 234 1.91 -4.08 5.28
N ALA A 235 2.74 -4.83 5.99
CA ALA A 235 2.87 -4.79 7.44
C ALA A 235 4.28 -4.40 7.85
N GLY A 236 4.46 -3.74 8.98
CA GLY A 236 5.80 -3.36 9.46
C GLY A 236 5.76 -2.59 10.75
N PHE A 237 6.86 -1.90 11.05
CA PHE A 237 7.04 -1.14 12.29
C PHE A 237 7.15 0.34 11.97
N TRP A 238 6.45 1.17 12.75
CA TRP A 238 6.56 2.63 12.64
C TRP A 238 6.91 3.22 13.99
N GLU A 239 8.01 3.97 14.02
CA GLU A 239 8.53 4.53 15.26
C GLU A 239 7.59 5.59 15.81
N VAL A 240 7.31 5.52 17.10
CA VAL A 240 6.46 6.48 17.80
C VAL A 240 7.05 7.89 17.70
N ALA A 241 8.38 8.03 17.69
CA ALA A 241 9.05 9.31 17.51
C ALA A 241 8.73 9.94 16.14
N GLU A 242 8.69 9.14 15.08
CA GLU A 242 8.35 9.57 13.72
C GLU A 242 6.86 9.89 13.59
N ILE A 243 5.98 9.07 14.20
CA ILE A 243 4.54 9.36 14.26
C ILE A 243 4.30 10.71 14.96
N ARG A 244 5.00 10.95 16.09
CA ARG A 244 4.97 12.23 16.80
C ARG A 244 5.47 13.37 15.93
N GLU A 245 6.57 13.19 15.22
CA GLU A 245 7.11 14.21 14.32
C GLU A 245 6.09 14.58 13.24
N MET A 246 5.58 13.56 12.52
CA MET A 246 4.62 13.71 11.44
C MET A 246 3.29 14.33 11.89
N ILE A 247 2.86 14.10 13.14
CA ILE A 247 1.65 14.73 13.71
C ILE A 247 1.95 16.08 14.36
N SER A 248 3.17 16.31 14.86
CA SER A 248 3.59 17.57 15.47
C SER A 248 3.77 18.68 14.45
N ASP A 249 4.30 18.37 13.26
CA ASP A 249 4.53 19.34 12.18
C ASP A 249 3.23 20.02 11.69
N PRO A 250 2.12 19.29 11.40
CA PRO A 250 0.83 19.90 11.08
C PRO A 250 0.14 20.59 12.27
N THR A 251 0.63 20.44 13.51
CA THR A 251 -0.12 20.82 14.72
C THR A 251 0.53 21.89 15.61
N THR A 252 1.68 22.47 15.24
CA THR A 252 2.32 23.59 15.97
C THR A 252 1.51 24.90 15.88
N GLY A 253 0.40 24.92 16.61
CA GLY A 253 -0.49 26.07 16.82
C GLY A 253 -1.90 25.68 17.24
N ASN A 254 -2.38 24.49 16.81
CA ASN A 254 -3.76 24.04 17.00
C ASN A 254 -3.92 22.55 17.38
N GLY A 255 -2.80 21.84 17.63
CA GLY A 255 -2.71 20.65 18.49
C GLY A 255 -3.89 19.69 18.44
N GLY A 256 -4.17 19.12 17.27
CA GLY A 256 -5.19 18.08 17.12
C GLY A 256 -6.61 18.52 16.72
N SER A 257 -6.92 19.83 16.68
CA SER A 257 -8.29 20.28 16.34
C SER A 257 -8.74 19.98 14.90
N GLN A 258 -7.82 19.78 13.95
CA GLN A 258 -8.16 19.37 12.57
C GLN A 258 -8.20 17.84 12.41
N ALA A 259 -7.34 17.11 13.12
CA ALA A 259 -7.32 15.64 13.10
C ALA A 259 -8.39 15.01 13.98
N GLY A 260 -9.06 15.79 14.84
CA GLY A 260 -10.23 15.35 15.61
C GLY A 260 -9.92 14.65 16.94
N PHE A 261 -8.67 14.73 17.42
CA PHE A 261 -8.24 14.25 18.73
C PHE A 261 -7.38 15.32 19.42
N THR A 262 -7.23 15.27 20.73
CA THR A 262 -6.34 16.13 21.51
C THR A 262 -4.93 15.55 21.55
N PHE A 263 -3.92 16.38 21.86
CA PHE A 263 -2.56 15.90 22.09
C PHE A 263 -2.48 14.88 23.25
N GLU A 264 -3.31 15.02 24.28
CA GLU A 264 -3.38 14.06 25.39
C GLU A 264 -3.94 12.70 24.94
N GLU A 265 -5.01 12.70 24.14
CA GLU A 265 -5.56 11.47 23.55
C GLU A 265 -4.54 10.81 22.62
N PHE A 266 -3.81 11.60 21.83
CA PHE A 266 -2.75 11.12 20.94
C PHE A 266 -1.61 10.46 21.72
N GLU A 267 -1.05 11.13 22.72
CA GLU A 267 0.04 10.57 23.53
C GLU A 267 -0.41 9.31 24.29
N ALA A 268 -1.64 9.29 24.81
CA ALA A 268 -2.19 8.10 25.45
C ALA A 268 -2.33 6.92 24.46
N ALA A 269 -2.64 7.17 23.20
CA ALA A 269 -2.69 6.13 22.19
C ALA A 269 -1.27 5.64 21.81
N MET A 270 -0.26 6.50 21.84
CA MET A 270 1.14 6.13 21.59
C MET A 270 1.74 5.25 22.69
N GLU A 271 1.18 5.25 23.91
CA GLU A 271 1.55 4.29 24.97
C GLU A 271 1.20 2.83 24.60
N LEU A 272 0.40 2.61 23.54
CA LEU A 272 0.08 1.27 23.05
C LEU A 272 1.21 0.60 22.27
N ALA A 273 2.33 1.30 22.01
CA ALA A 273 3.51 0.73 21.35
C ALA A 273 3.88 -0.64 21.91
N ASP A 274 4.16 -1.57 21.00
CA ASP A 274 4.31 -3.00 21.27
C ASP A 274 5.70 -3.53 20.95
N ALA A 275 6.46 -2.85 20.09
CA ALA A 275 7.73 -3.33 19.56
C ALA A 275 8.92 -2.43 19.90
N ASP A 276 10.13 -2.98 19.68
CA ASP A 276 11.41 -2.31 19.90
C ASP A 276 11.57 -1.84 21.36
N PHE A 277 11.45 -2.78 22.29
CA PHE A 277 11.59 -2.50 23.72
C PHE A 277 13.03 -2.09 24.08
N ASN A 278 13.19 -0.87 24.61
CA ASN A 278 14.51 -0.33 24.97
C ASN A 278 14.94 -0.69 26.41
N GLY A 279 14.15 -1.49 27.13
CA GLY A 279 14.34 -1.80 28.55
C GLY A 279 13.39 -1.04 29.49
N GLU A 280 12.69 -0.03 29.00
CA GLU A 280 11.72 0.76 29.76
C GLU A 280 10.37 0.89 29.03
N ILE A 281 10.40 1.19 27.73
CA ILE A 281 9.23 1.38 26.87
C ILE A 281 9.45 0.76 25.51
N CYS A 282 8.35 0.51 24.80
CA CYS A 282 8.37 0.19 23.37
C CYS A 282 8.37 1.47 22.55
N GLU A 283 9.18 1.49 21.52
CA GLU A 283 9.44 2.69 20.70
C GLU A 283 8.77 2.63 19.34
N SER A 284 8.18 1.49 18.98
CA SER A 284 7.52 1.26 17.69
C SER A 284 6.13 0.65 17.85
N LEU A 285 5.26 0.98 16.89
CA LEU A 285 3.96 0.33 16.70
C LEU A 285 4.03 -0.63 15.52
N THR A 286 3.50 -1.83 15.69
CA THR A 286 3.20 -2.71 14.56
C THR A 286 2.00 -2.19 13.79
N MET A 287 2.10 -2.15 12.47
CA MET A 287 1.10 -1.56 11.60
C MET A 287 0.85 -2.38 10.34
N MET A 288 -0.30 -2.15 9.73
CA MET A 288 -0.70 -2.73 8.46
C MET A 288 -1.44 -1.71 7.59
N PHE A 289 -1.14 -1.76 6.31
CA PHE A 289 -1.80 -1.04 5.24
C PHE A 289 -2.32 -2.00 4.19
N ASP A 290 -3.53 -1.73 3.68
CA ASP A 290 -3.97 -2.24 2.39
C ASP A 290 -3.45 -1.33 1.29
N PHE A 291 -2.99 -1.92 0.18
CA PHE A 291 -2.55 -1.16 -0.98
C PHE A 291 -3.05 -1.74 -2.29
N GLN A 292 -3.13 -0.87 -3.29
CA GLN A 292 -3.35 -1.24 -4.68
C GLN A 292 -2.33 -0.53 -5.55
N ALA A 293 -1.89 -1.19 -6.62
CA ALA A 293 -1.00 -0.61 -7.61
C ALA A 293 -1.38 -1.01 -9.03
N VAL A 294 -1.09 -0.12 -9.98
CA VAL A 294 -1.38 -0.30 -11.40
C VAL A 294 -0.08 -0.31 -12.21
N PRO A 295 -0.03 -0.95 -13.40
CA PRO A 295 1.18 -0.99 -14.22
C PRO A 295 1.78 0.38 -14.50
N ALA A 296 3.10 0.49 -14.41
CA ALA A 296 3.87 1.67 -14.77
C ALA A 296 5.24 1.28 -15.31
N PHE A 297 5.93 2.23 -15.94
CA PHE A 297 7.33 2.10 -16.33
C PHE A 297 8.19 2.88 -15.35
N VAL A 298 8.97 2.17 -14.54
CA VAL A 298 9.93 2.78 -13.62
C VAL A 298 11.19 3.19 -14.38
N VAL A 299 11.57 4.45 -14.28
CA VAL A 299 12.81 5.00 -14.88
C VAL A 299 13.82 5.23 -13.76
N LYS A 300 15.03 4.67 -13.91
CA LYS A 300 16.13 4.80 -12.95
C LYS A 300 17.25 5.64 -13.55
#